data_AF-A0A086QHL4-F1
#
_entry.id   AF-A0A086QHL4-F1
#
_cell.length_a   1.000
_cell.length_b   1.000
_cell.length_c   1.000
_cell.angle_alpha   90.00
_cell.angle_beta   90.00
_cell.angle_gamma   90.00
#
_symmetry.space_group_name_H-M   'P 1'
#
loop_
_entity.id
_entity.type
_entity.pdbx_description
1 polymer ?
#
loop_
_entity_poly.entity_id
_entity_poly.type
_entity_poly.pdbx_seq_one_letter_code
_entity_poly.pdbx_strand_id
1 'polypeptide(L)'
;RDRTFPSGRTSREGHMVVGDESAVITLKLVDQQMELPDVEGTPLLIRNGLISMEEGHMKLVVDRWGKIISDIPEAEKESFNFTVNSARDMSATEYELVVLKEDGEEGESGAAPGGGRGRGGRGRGRGRRGLGRGRR
;
A
#
# COMPACT_ATOMS: atom_id res chain seq x y z
N ARG A 1 11.20 16.32 6.34
CA ARG A 1 10.61 16.98 5.16
C ARG A 1 9.28 17.57 5.58
N ASP A 2 9.05 18.84 5.29
CA ASP A 2 7.84 19.54 5.74
C ASP A 2 6.87 19.66 4.57
N ARG A 3 5.63 19.19 4.77
CA ARG A 3 4.53 19.25 3.80
C ARG A 3 3.44 20.14 4.37
N THR A 4 3.09 21.20 3.64
CA THR A 4 1.98 22.09 4.01
C THR A 4 0.73 21.69 3.21
N PHE A 5 -0.36 21.40 3.91
CA PHE A 5 -1.65 21.07 3.30
C PHE A 5 -2.46 22.34 2.94
N PRO A 6 -3.42 22.27 2.01
CA PRO A 6 -4.30 23.41 1.68
C PRO A 6 -5.08 23.98 2.87
N SER A 7 -5.25 23.19 3.93
CA SER A 7 -5.84 23.62 5.20
C SER A 7 -4.92 24.52 6.05
N GLY A 8 -3.69 24.78 5.61
CA GLY A 8 -2.67 25.52 6.37
C GLY A 8 -1.93 24.68 7.42
N ARG A 9 -2.33 23.42 7.64
CA ARG A 9 -1.60 22.50 8.54
C ARG A 9 -0.28 22.09 7.89
N THR A 10 0.80 22.19 8.65
CA THR A 10 2.11 21.61 8.29
C THR A 10 2.24 20.22 8.90
N SER A 11 2.76 19.28 8.14
CA SER A 11 3.15 17.96 8.64
C SER A 11 4.62 17.70 8.33
N ARG A 12 5.32 17.13 9.30
CA ARG A 12 6.75 16.85 9.20
C ARG A 12 6.93 15.34 9.11
N GLU A 13 7.72 14.90 8.14
CA GLU A 13 8.04 13.49 7.95
C GLU A 13 9.56 13.27 8.09
N GLY A 14 9.92 12.16 8.73
CA GLY A 14 11.30 11.71 8.88
C GLY A 14 11.42 10.19 8.86
N HIS A 15 12.65 9.70 8.90
CA HIS A 15 12.95 8.27 8.86
C HIS A 15 13.99 7.94 9.91
N MET A 16 13.87 6.76 10.52
CA MET A 16 14.81 6.22 11.49
C MET A 16 15.00 4.73 11.21
N VAL A 17 16.19 4.20 11.43
CA VAL A 17 16.44 2.76 11.31
C VAL A 17 16.16 2.11 12.66
N VAL A 18 15.30 1.11 12.67
CA VAL A 18 14.99 0.32 13.86
C VAL A 18 15.17 -1.16 13.55
N GLY A 19 15.41 -1.99 14.55
CA GLY A 19 15.57 -3.41 14.31
C GLY A 19 15.62 -4.24 15.58
N ASP A 20 15.60 -5.54 15.37
CA ASP A 20 15.71 -6.57 16.40
C ASP A 20 16.84 -7.56 16.05
N GLU A 21 16.87 -8.69 16.74
CA GLU A 21 17.81 -9.79 16.44
C GLU A 21 17.64 -10.39 15.04
N SER A 22 16.48 -10.20 14.40
CA SER A 22 16.19 -10.78 13.08
C SER A 22 16.67 -9.89 11.95
N ALA A 23 16.33 -8.59 11.99
CA ALA A 23 16.63 -7.64 10.91
C ALA A 23 16.48 -6.17 11.33
N VAL A 24 16.89 -5.27 10.44
CA VAL A 24 16.58 -3.84 10.50
C VAL A 24 15.55 -3.45 9.44
N ILE A 25 14.77 -2.40 9.74
CA ILE A 25 13.79 -1.79 8.84
C ILE A 25 13.73 -0.29 9.05
N THR A 26 13.48 0.46 7.97
CA THR A 26 13.22 1.89 8.04
C THR A 26 11.83 2.17 8.64
N LEU A 27 11.79 2.83 9.79
CA LEU A 27 10.60 3.39 10.43
C LEU A 27 10.36 4.81 9.93
N LYS A 28 9.16 5.08 9.40
CA LYS A 28 8.73 6.42 9.01
C LYS A 28 7.99 7.09 10.17
N LEU A 29 8.45 8.30 10.51
CA LEU A 29 7.96 9.12 11.60
C LEU A 29 7.20 10.32 11.06
N VAL A 30 6.08 10.66 11.68
CA VAL A 30 5.24 11.80 11.30
C VAL A 30 4.92 12.68 12.51
N ASP A 31 4.99 14.00 12.30
CA ASP A 31 4.60 15.06 13.23
C ASP A 31 5.28 14.96 14.61
N GLN A 32 4.57 14.48 15.63
CA GLN A 32 5.06 14.33 17.01
C GLN A 32 6.01 13.14 17.17
N GLN A 33 5.91 12.14 16.29
CA GLN A 33 6.82 10.99 16.32
C GLN A 33 8.27 11.40 16.01
N MET A 34 8.49 12.58 15.43
CA MET A 34 9.80 13.17 15.21
C MET A 34 10.52 13.57 16.50
N GLU A 35 9.81 13.63 17.63
CA GLU A 35 10.38 13.98 18.95
C GLU A 35 10.92 12.75 19.69
N LEU A 36 10.82 11.56 19.08
CA LEU A 36 11.44 10.35 19.61
C LEU A 36 12.96 10.52 19.70
N PRO A 37 13.60 9.91 20.71
CA PRO A 37 15.06 9.96 20.87
C PRO A 37 15.76 9.30 19.67
N ASP A 38 16.58 10.09 18.96
CA ASP A 38 17.45 9.64 17.88
C ASP A 38 18.84 9.29 18.44
N VAL A 39 18.87 8.31 19.33
CA VAL A 39 20.10 7.80 19.95
C VAL A 39 20.19 6.31 19.67
N GLU A 40 21.32 5.87 19.12
CA GLU A 40 21.58 4.47 18.84
C GLU A 40 21.42 3.61 20.09
N GLY A 41 20.77 2.45 19.93
CA GLY A 41 20.51 1.52 21.03
C GLY A 41 19.36 1.93 21.95
N THR A 42 18.64 3.01 21.65
CA THR A 42 17.43 3.34 22.43
C THR A 42 16.34 2.29 22.19
N PRO A 43 15.84 1.63 23.24
CA PRO A 43 14.80 0.63 23.08
C PRO A 43 13.47 1.32 22.74
N LEU A 44 12.78 0.81 21.72
CA LEU A 44 11.49 1.31 21.29
C LEU A 44 10.47 0.17 21.29
N LEU A 45 9.40 0.35 22.06
CA LEU A 45 8.26 -0.55 22.04
C LEU A 45 7.22 -0.03 21.05
N ILE A 46 7.11 -0.72 19.91
CA ILE A 46 6.18 -0.37 18.84
C ILE A 46 4.99 -1.34 18.90
N ARG A 47 3.79 -0.81 19.12
CA ARG A 47 2.54 -1.58 19.17
C ARG A 47 1.65 -1.22 17.99
N ASN A 48 1.09 -2.26 17.35
CA ASN A 48 0.19 -2.14 16.20
C ASN A 48 0.82 -1.33 15.04
N GLY A 49 2.06 -1.66 14.70
CA GLY A 49 2.74 -1.15 13.51
C GLY A 49 2.16 -1.75 12.24
N LEU A 50 2.20 -0.99 11.16
CA LEU A 50 1.77 -1.40 9.82
C LEU A 50 2.98 -1.36 8.88
N ILE A 51 3.03 -2.29 7.93
CA ILE A 51 3.98 -2.22 6.82
C ILE A 51 3.36 -1.42 5.68
N SER A 52 4.05 -0.37 5.28
CA SER A 52 3.72 0.44 4.11
C SER A 52 4.71 0.14 2.99
N MET A 53 4.21 -0.19 1.80
CA MET A 53 5.03 -0.32 0.60
C MET A 53 5.20 1.06 -0.03
N GLU A 54 6.42 1.59 -0.05
CA GLU A 54 6.76 2.86 -0.69
C GLU A 54 7.84 2.60 -1.74
N GLU A 55 7.54 2.87 -3.01
CA GLU A 55 8.49 2.71 -4.13
C GLU A 55 9.11 1.29 -4.20
N GLY A 56 8.29 0.26 -3.95
CA GLY A 56 8.75 -1.14 -3.94
C GLY A 56 9.45 -1.57 -2.65
N HIS A 57 9.72 -0.66 -1.72
CA HIS A 57 10.41 -0.96 -0.47
C HIS A 57 9.44 -1.02 0.72
N MET A 58 9.71 -1.93 1.66
CA MET A 58 8.96 -1.98 2.92
C MET A 58 9.42 -0.89 3.88
N LYS A 59 8.46 -0.20 4.49
CA LYS A 59 8.69 0.70 5.62
C LYS A 59 7.73 0.37 6.75
N LEU A 60 8.23 0.49 7.98
CA LEU A 60 7.38 0.43 9.16
C LEU A 60 6.73 1.79 9.39
N VAL A 61 5.43 1.81 9.62
CA VAL A 61 4.67 3.02 10.00
C VAL A 61 3.81 2.72 11.22
N VAL A 62 3.55 3.75 12.02
CA VAL A 62 2.63 3.65 13.16
C VAL A 62 1.51 4.65 12.94
N ASP A 63 0.30 4.14 12.78
CA ASP A 63 -0.89 4.95 12.54
C ASP A 63 -1.49 5.52 13.84
N ARG A 64 -2.68 6.11 13.76
CA ARG A 64 -3.41 6.67 14.91
C ARG A 64 -3.85 5.65 15.96
N TRP A 65 -3.82 4.36 15.65
CA TRP A 65 -4.22 3.27 16.55
C TRP A 65 -3.01 2.56 17.15
N GLY A 66 -1.84 2.70 16.52
CA GLY A 66 -0.58 2.26 17.08
C GLY A 66 0.04 3.24 18.07
N LYS A 67 1.09 2.77 18.74
CA LYS A 67 1.84 3.57 19.71
C LYS A 67 3.32 3.20 19.68
N ILE A 68 4.17 4.22 19.78
CA ILE A 68 5.61 4.07 20.01
C ILE A 68 5.89 4.54 21.44
N ILE A 69 6.60 3.73 22.22
CA ILE A 69 6.98 4.03 23.59
C ILE A 69 8.49 3.91 23.69
N SER A 70 9.16 5.01 24.06
CA SER A 70 10.59 5.03 24.41
C SER A 70 10.83 4.80 25.90
N ASP A 71 9.87 5.17 26.75
CA ASP A 71 9.92 4.93 28.19
C ASP A 71 9.47 3.49 28.49
N ILE A 72 10.39 2.56 28.28
CA ILE A 72 10.12 1.12 28.43
C ILE A 72 9.84 0.78 29.90
N PRO A 73 8.70 0.13 30.22
CA PRO A 73 8.43 -0.39 31.54
C PRO A 73 9.53 -1.36 31.98
N GLU A 74 9.89 -1.32 33.27
CA GLU A 74 10.99 -2.16 33.79
C GLU A 74 10.76 -3.65 33.54
N ALA A 75 9.51 -4.11 33.61
CA ALA A 75 9.12 -5.48 33.31
C ALA A 75 9.38 -5.92 31.85
N GLU A 76 9.50 -4.98 30.90
CA GLU A 76 9.73 -5.27 29.49
C GLU A 76 11.21 -5.08 29.09
N LYS A 77 12.06 -4.51 29.97
CA LYS A 77 13.48 -4.22 29.64
C LYS A 77 14.28 -5.45 29.25
N GLU A 78 14.02 -6.60 29.86
CA GLU A 78 14.71 -7.85 29.53
C GLU A 78 14.49 -8.28 28.08
N SER A 79 13.33 -7.95 27.49
CA SER A 79 13.01 -8.24 26.10
C SER A 79 13.84 -7.41 25.10
N PHE A 80 14.55 -6.39 25.57
CA PHE A 80 15.45 -5.57 24.75
C PHE A 80 16.92 -5.98 24.89
N ASN A 81 17.22 -7.07 25.62
CA ASN A 81 18.58 -7.59 25.74
C ASN A 81 18.93 -8.50 24.55
N PHE A 82 19.07 -7.89 23.38
CA PHE A 82 19.49 -8.56 22.15
C PHE A 82 20.47 -7.71 21.36
N THR A 83 21.20 -8.35 20.46
CA THR A 83 22.06 -7.65 19.49
C THR A 83 21.29 -7.47 18.20
N VAL A 84 21.16 -6.23 17.73
CA VAL A 84 20.49 -5.92 16.46
C VAL A 84 21.24 -6.54 15.29
N ASN A 85 20.52 -7.25 14.42
CA ASN A 85 21.10 -7.80 13.18
C ASN A 85 21.05 -6.76 12.05
N SER A 86 22.09 -5.92 11.98
CA SER A 86 22.24 -4.89 10.94
C SER A 86 22.64 -5.44 9.56
N ALA A 87 23.01 -6.73 9.45
CA ALA A 87 23.40 -7.32 8.16
C ALA A 87 22.20 -7.58 7.24
N ARG A 88 20.97 -7.62 7.79
CA ARG A 88 19.74 -7.86 7.05
C ARG A 88 18.83 -6.64 7.11
N ASP A 89 18.79 -5.89 6.01
CA ASP A 89 17.90 -4.73 5.87
C ASP A 89 16.65 -5.08 5.05
N MET A 90 15.50 -5.10 5.72
CA MET A 90 14.20 -5.40 5.10
C MET A 90 13.69 -4.25 4.23
N SER A 91 14.16 -3.02 4.45
CA SER A 91 13.83 -1.86 3.62
C SER A 91 14.71 -1.73 2.37
N ALA A 92 15.88 -2.40 2.33
CA ALA A 92 16.74 -2.41 1.14
C ALA A 92 16.21 -3.32 0.02
N THR A 93 15.37 -4.30 0.35
CA THR A 93 14.80 -5.22 -0.65
C THR A 93 13.67 -4.55 -1.40
N GLU A 94 13.69 -4.64 -2.73
CA GLU A 94 12.62 -4.16 -3.63
C GLU A 94 11.65 -5.31 -3.93
N TYR A 95 10.35 -5.01 -3.90
CA TYR A 95 9.26 -5.94 -4.14
C TYR A 95 8.31 -5.38 -5.20
N GLU A 96 7.78 -6.28 -6.01
CA GLU A 96 6.71 -5.99 -6.96
C GLU A 96 5.37 -6.58 -6.50
N LEU A 97 4.28 -5.87 -6.81
CA LEU A 97 2.95 -6.40 -6.59
C LEU A 97 2.63 -7.42 -7.68
N VAL A 98 2.64 -8.70 -7.31
CA VAL A 98 2.21 -9.78 -8.21
C VAL A 98 0.70 -9.97 -8.10
N VAL A 99 0.00 -9.75 -9.21
CA VAL A 99 -1.42 -10.08 -9.31
C VAL A 99 -1.53 -11.57 -9.65
N LEU A 100 -1.95 -12.38 -8.68
CA LEU A 100 -2.30 -13.77 -8.94
C LEU A 100 -3.55 -13.79 -9.83
N LYS A 101 -3.42 -14.34 -11.04
CA LYS A 101 -4.60 -14.75 -11.81
C LYS A 101 -5.12 -16.01 -11.12
N GLU A 102 -6.37 -15.97 -10.68
CA GLU A 102 -7.06 -17.20 -10.29
C GLU A 102 -7.16 -18.05 -11.56
N ASP A 103 -6.40 -19.15 -11.63
CA ASP A 103 -6.48 -20.11 -12.73
C ASP A 103 -7.80 -20.89 -12.61
N GLY A 104 -8.91 -20.20 -12.85
CA GLY A 104 -10.23 -20.77 -13.06
C GLY A 104 -10.44 -20.99 -14.55
N GLU A 105 -10.12 -22.21 -14.98
CA GLU A 105 -10.73 -22.99 -16.06
C GLU A 105 -10.90 -22.34 -17.46
N GLU A 106 -10.53 -23.14 -18.47
CA GLU A 106 -10.70 -22.85 -19.90
C GLU A 106 -12.14 -22.42 -20.24
N GLY A 107 -12.28 -21.19 -20.73
CA GLY A 107 -13.56 -20.64 -21.19
C GLY A 107 -13.33 -19.53 -22.20
N GLU A 108 -13.12 -19.93 -23.44
CA GLU A 108 -13.14 -19.14 -24.67
C GLU A 108 -13.78 -17.75 -24.55
N SER A 109 -12.96 -16.69 -24.55
CA SER A 109 -13.39 -15.35 -24.98
C SER A 109 -12.24 -14.59 -25.61
N GLY A 110 -11.71 -15.16 -26.69
CA GLY A 110 -11.02 -14.38 -27.70
C GLY A 110 -12.02 -13.46 -28.41
N ALA A 111 -12.30 -12.29 -27.84
CA ALA A 111 -13.16 -11.27 -28.47
C ALA A 111 -12.51 -9.89 -28.46
N ALA A 112 -11.49 -9.72 -29.30
CA ALA A 112 -11.34 -8.55 -30.17
C ALA A 112 -10.26 -8.87 -31.23
N PRO A 113 -10.56 -8.66 -32.52
CA PRO A 113 -10.23 -7.33 -33.02
C PRO A 113 -11.35 -6.74 -33.89
N GLY A 114 -11.57 -5.44 -33.70
CA GLY A 114 -12.26 -4.64 -34.70
C GLY A 114 -11.54 -4.75 -36.05
N GLY A 115 -12.27 -5.17 -37.07
CA GLY A 115 -11.79 -5.24 -38.45
C GLY A 115 -12.98 -5.36 -39.37
N GLY A 116 -13.46 -4.22 -39.88
CA GLY A 116 -14.65 -4.17 -40.72
C GLY A 116 -14.49 -4.91 -42.06
N ARG A 117 -15.64 -5.29 -42.64
CA ARG A 117 -15.92 -5.43 -44.07
C ARG A 117 -17.39 -5.82 -44.24
N GLY A 118 -18.22 -4.86 -44.63
CA GLY A 118 -19.59 -5.17 -45.06
C GLY A 118 -19.59 -5.89 -46.41
N ARG A 119 -20.65 -6.67 -46.70
CA ARG A 119 -21.26 -6.81 -48.03
C ARG A 119 -22.49 -7.73 -48.01
N GLY A 120 -23.64 -7.18 -48.42
CA GLY A 120 -24.79 -7.91 -48.99
C GLY A 120 -25.57 -8.81 -48.03
N GLY A 121 -26.89 -8.86 -48.00
CA GLY A 121 -27.87 -8.51 -49.01
C GLY A 121 -28.93 -9.61 -49.03
N ARG A 122 -30.20 -9.20 -49.02
CA ARG A 122 -31.42 -9.98 -49.31
C ARG A 122 -31.91 -10.94 -48.22
N GLY A 123 -33.15 -10.70 -47.76
CA GLY A 123 -34.03 -11.83 -47.47
C GLY A 123 -35.18 -11.61 -46.48
N ARG A 124 -36.30 -11.08 -46.99
CA ARG A 124 -37.69 -11.52 -46.74
C ARG A 124 -38.30 -11.45 -45.32
N GLY A 125 -39.42 -10.73 -45.24
CA GLY A 125 -40.45 -10.92 -44.19
C GLY A 125 -41.24 -9.65 -43.90
N ARG A 126 -42.07 -9.15 -44.83
CA ARG A 126 -43.55 -9.24 -44.82
C ARG A 126 -44.25 -8.93 -43.48
N GLY A 127 -44.97 -7.79 -43.47
CA GLY A 127 -46.13 -7.48 -42.62
C GLY A 127 -45.74 -6.86 -41.27
N ARG A 128 -46.34 -5.77 -40.77
CA ARG A 128 -47.72 -5.29 -40.89
C ARG A 128 -47.75 -3.79 -40.56
N ARG A 129 -48.80 -3.15 -41.06
CA ARG A 129 -49.16 -1.72 -41.00
C ARG A 129 -49.42 -1.20 -39.58
N GLY A 130 -49.27 0.11 -39.40
CA GLY A 130 -49.97 0.92 -38.38
C GLY A 130 -49.05 1.97 -37.75
N LEU A 131 -48.81 3.14 -38.38
CA LEU A 131 -49.54 4.41 -38.13
C LEU A 131 -49.70 4.77 -36.64
N GLY A 132 -49.01 5.83 -36.22
CA GLY A 132 -49.24 6.49 -34.93
C GLY A 132 -48.29 7.67 -34.68
N ARG A 133 -48.63 8.83 -35.26
CA ARG A 133 -48.04 10.15 -34.97
C ARG A 133 -48.48 10.65 -33.59
N GLY A 134 -47.62 11.43 -32.93
CA GLY A 134 -47.96 12.46 -31.91
C GLY A 134 -46.94 12.46 -30.77
N ARG A 135 -45.95 13.37 -30.69
CA ARG A 135 -46.04 14.76 -30.19
C ARG A 135 -46.95 14.90 -28.95
N ARG A 136 -46.38 14.94 -27.76
CA ARG A 136 -45.95 16.14 -27.01
C ARG A 136 -45.14 15.71 -25.80
#